data_AF-A0A4Q3CC45-F1
#
_entry.id   AF-A0A4Q3CC45-F1
#
_cell.length_a   1.000
_cell.length_b   1.000
_cell.length_c   1.000
_cell.angle_alpha   90.00
_cell.angle_beta   90.00
_cell.angle_gamma   90.00
#
_symmetry.space_group_name_H-M   'P 1'
#
loop_
_entity.id
_entity.type
_entity.pdbx_description
1 polymer ?
#
loop_
_entity_poly.entity_id
_entity_poly.type
_entity_poly.pdbx_seq_one_letter_code
_entity_poly.pdbx_strand_id
1 'polypeptide(L)' 'MEMLVSTEWLAGELGANDLRVVDATYFALDPAHDAQADYEAGHIPGAVYLDLANLKDENNPLPGMLPPAEKFASRMQSLG' A
#
# COMPACT_ATOMS: atom_id res chain seq x y z
N MET A 1 1.17 -21.86 -5.37
CA MET A 1 1.97 -20.63 -5.15
C MET A 1 1.51 -20.09 -3.82
N GLU A 2 2.34 -20.17 -2.78
CA GLU A 2 2.02 -19.55 -1.50
C GLU A 2 2.19 -18.04 -1.64
N MET A 3 1.17 -17.28 -1.23
CA MET A 3 1.11 -15.81 -1.39
C MET A 3 1.56 -15.07 -0.11
N LEU A 4 2.02 -15.81 0.90
CA LEU A 4 2.45 -15.27 2.19
C LEU A 4 3.91 -15.65 2.43
N VAL A 5 4.64 -14.74 3.07
CA VAL A 5 6.05 -14.92 3.44
C VAL A 5 6.23 -14.63 4.92
N SER A 6 7.25 -15.22 5.54
CA SER A 6 7.60 -14.90 6.92
C SER A 6 8.36 -13.58 7.00
N THR A 7 8.35 -12.97 8.19
CA THR A 7 9.15 -11.76 8.48
C THR A 7 10.66 -12.04 8.40
N GLU A 8 11.09 -13.25 8.75
CA GLU A 8 12.49 -13.68 8.60
C GLU A 8 12.93 -13.73 7.13
N TRP A 9 12.09 -14.28 6.25
CA TRP A 9 12.38 -14.28 4.82
C TRP A 9 12.42 -12.85 4.28
N LEU A 10 11.42 -12.03 4.62
CA LEU A 10 11.36 -10.65 4.18
C LEU A 10 12.62 -9.89 4.59
N ALA A 11 13.05 -10.02 5.85
CA ALA A 11 14.26 -9.39 6.36
C ALA A 11 15.54 -9.81 5.59
N GLY A 12 15.61 -11.05 5.11
CA GLY A 12 16.71 -11.56 4.29
C GLY A 12 16.73 -11.00 2.86
N GLU A 13 15.56 -10.65 2.32
CA GLU A 13 15.40 -10.18 0.94
C GLU A 13 15.29 -8.64 0.83
N LEU A 14 15.26 -7.92 1.95
CA LEU A 14 15.22 -6.45 1.94
C LEU A 14 16.40 -5.89 1.13
N GLY A 15 16.08 -5.05 0.14
CA GLY A 15 17.07 -4.43 -0.75
C GLY A 15 17.34 -5.20 -2.05
N ALA A 16 16.70 -6.35 -2.29
CA ALA A 16 16.69 -6.98 -3.61
C ALA A 16 16.06 -6.04 -4.66
N ASN A 17 16.63 -6.00 -5.88
CA ASN A 17 16.17 -5.08 -6.93
C ASN A 17 14.81 -5.45 -7.51
N ASP A 18 14.34 -6.67 -7.26
CA ASP A 18 13.06 -7.22 -7.72
C ASP A 18 12.01 -7.28 -6.60
N LEU A 19 12.31 -6.73 -5.41
CA LEU A 19 11.37 -6.68 -4.29
C LEU A 19 11.02 -5.24 -3.93
N ARG A 20 9.72 -4.93 -3.97
CA ARG A 20 9.16 -3.68 -3.45
C ARG A 20 8.18 -3.97 -2.33
N VAL A 21 8.43 -3.39 -1.16
CA VAL A 21 7.53 -3.48 -0.01
C VAL A 21 6.55 -2.31 -0.09
N VAL A 22 5.26 -2.60 0.00
CA VAL A 22 4.21 -1.58 -0.03
C VAL A 22 3.43 -1.65 1.27
N ASP A 23 3.40 -0.54 1.99
CA ASP A 23 2.52 -0.37 3.14
C ASP A 23 1.14 0.06 2.64
N ALA A 24 0.14 -0.78 2.88
CA ALA A 24 -1.24 -0.58 2.42
C ALA A 24 -2.19 -0.34 3.59
N THR A 25 -1.70 0.23 4.68
CA THR A 25 -2.48 0.48 5.90
C THR A 25 -3.68 1.37 5.62
N TYR A 26 -4.86 0.95 6.06
CA TYR A 26 -6.11 1.69 5.88
C TYR A 26 -7.09 1.41 7.02
N PHE A 27 -7.60 2.49 7.62
CA PHE A 27 -8.56 2.42 8.72
C PHE A 27 -9.99 2.73 8.23
N ALA A 28 -10.72 1.71 7.81
CA ALA A 28 -12.08 1.87 7.27
C ALA A 28 -13.11 2.39 8.29
N LEU A 29 -12.93 2.06 9.57
CA LEU A 29 -13.87 2.39 10.65
C LEU A 29 -13.35 3.50 11.59
N ASP A 30 -12.13 3.98 11.37
CA ASP A 30 -11.51 5.02 12.18
C ASP A 30 -10.88 6.11 11.29
N PRO A 31 -11.71 6.98 10.68
CA PRO A 31 -11.24 8.00 9.73
C PRO A 31 -10.43 9.12 10.39
N ALA A 32 -10.36 9.17 11.73
CA ALA A 32 -9.51 10.10 12.45
C ALA A 32 -8.05 9.61 12.56
N HIS A 33 -7.81 8.33 12.25
CA HIS A 33 -6.49 7.73 12.28
C HIS A 33 -5.72 8.05 11.00
N ASP A 34 -4.54 8.63 11.15
CA ASP A 34 -3.70 9.02 10.02
C ASP A 34 -2.67 7.91 9.73
N ALA A 35 -3.04 6.99 8.83
CA ALA A 35 -2.17 5.89 8.41
C ALA A 35 -0.86 6.37 7.79
N GLN A 36 -0.85 7.56 7.18
CA GLN A 36 0.38 8.15 6.65
C GLN A 36 1.29 8.59 7.79
N ALA A 37 0.73 9.20 8.85
CA ALA A 37 1.50 9.56 10.03
C ALA A 37 2.09 8.34 10.76
N ASP A 38 1.37 7.21 10.84
CA ASP A 38 1.91 5.95 11.38
C ASP A 38 3.07 5.42 10.54
N TYR A 39 2.89 5.42 9.21
CA TYR A 39 3.95 5.05 8.29
C TYR A 39 5.19 5.94 8.50
N GLU A 40 5.02 7.26 8.59
CA GLU A 40 6.12 8.19 8.85
C GLU A 40 6.76 8.00 10.24
N ALA A 41 5.98 7.60 11.24
CA ALA A 41 6.47 7.29 12.58
C ALA A 41 7.30 6.01 12.63
N GLY A 42 6.95 5.01 11.81
CA GLY A 42 7.73 3.78 11.69
C GLY A 42 7.21 2.83 10.61
N HIS A 43 8.07 2.45 9.69
CA HIS A 43 7.78 1.50 8.62
C HIS A 43 8.98 0.60 8.31
N ILE A 44 8.74 -0.45 7.52
CA ILE A 44 9.79 -1.35 7.03
C ILE A 44 10.76 -0.55 6.14
N PRO A 45 12.09 -0.69 6.31
CA PRO A 45 13.06 0.05 5.49
C PRO A 45 12.85 -0.15 3.99
N GLY A 46 12.75 0.95 3.24
CA GLY A 46 12.56 0.92 1.79
C GLY A 46 11.15 0.59 1.32
N ALA A 47 10.19 0.43 2.25
CA ALA A 47 8.79 0.37 1.91
C ALA A 47 8.33 1.69 1.27
N VAL A 48 7.17 1.63 0.62
CA VAL A 48 6.46 2.81 0.12
C VAL A 48 5.04 2.79 0.64
N TYR A 49 4.54 3.96 1.00
CA TYR A 49 3.16 4.12 1.44
C TYR A 49 2.21 4.14 0.25
N LEU A 50 1.22 3.25 0.26
CA LEU A 50 0.10 3.24 -0.67
C LEU A 50 -1.12 3.82 0.02
N ASP A 51 -1.51 5.02 -0.41
CA ASP A 51 -2.74 5.67 0.03
C ASP A 51 -3.98 4.95 -0.52
N LEU A 52 -4.35 3.88 0.18
CA LEU A 52 -5.43 2.99 -0.19
C LEU A 52 -6.81 3.66 -0.04
N ALA A 53 -6.91 4.66 0.84
CA ALA A 53 -8.13 5.46 1.01
C ALA A 53 -8.51 6.25 -0.25
N ASN A 54 -7.49 6.68 -1.02
CA ASN A 54 -7.64 7.42 -2.28
C ASN A 54 -7.55 6.52 -3.53
N LEU A 55 -7.09 5.26 -3.39
CA LEU A 55 -7.04 4.26 -4.46
C LEU A 55 -8.39 3.55 -4.68
N LYS A 56 -9.42 4.32 -5.02
CA LYS A 56 -10.79 3.83 -5.28
C LYS A 56 -11.42 4.49 -6.50
N ASP A 57 -12.49 3.89 -7.02
CA ASP A 57 -13.33 4.51 -8.04
C ASP A 57 -14.16 5.65 -7.43
N GLU A 58 -13.88 6.87 -7.90
CA GLU A 58 -14.57 8.09 -7.45
C GLU A 58 -15.91 8.32 -8.17
N ASN A 59 -16.15 7.58 -9.26
CA ASN A 59 -17.40 7.67 -10.02
C ASN A 59 -18.45 6.68 -9.51
N ASN A 60 -18.08 5.79 -8.58
CA ASN A 60 -18.98 4.81 -8.01
C ASN A 60 -19.60 5.35 -6.70
N PRO A 61 -20.93 5.28 -6.53
CA PRO A 61 -21.57 5.70 -5.28
C PRO A 61 -21.22 4.81 -4.07
N LEU A 62 -20.64 3.62 -4.29
CA LEU A 62 -20.24 2.70 -3.23
C LEU A 62 -18.78 2.97 -2.79
N PRO A 63 -18.51 2.96 -1.48
CA PRO A 63 -17.16 3.13 -0.96
C PRO A 63 -16.26 1.92 -1.30
N GLY A 64 -14.97 2.18 -1.52
CA GLY A 64 -13.94 1.14 -1.66
C GLY A 64 -14.01 0.32 -2.95
N MET A 65 -14.70 0.82 -3.98
CA MET A 65 -14.76 0.13 -5.27
C MET A 65 -13.43 0.21 -6.01
N LEU A 66 -13.14 -0.85 -6.77
CA LEU A 66 -11.91 -0.99 -7.55
C LEU A 66 -11.74 0.22 -8.50
N PRO A 67 -10.60 0.94 -8.45
CA PRO A 67 -10.38 2.09 -9.31
C PRO A 67 -10.28 1.67 -10.79
N PRO A 68 -10.48 2.61 -11.73
CA PRO A 68 -10.14 2.41 -13.13
C PRO A 68 -8.67 2.01 -13.30
N ALA A 69 -8.39 1.17 -14.31
CA ALA A 69 -7.05 0.65 -14.57
C ALA A 69 -6.00 1.76 -14.73
N GLU A 70 -6.36 2.88 -15.35
CA GLU A 70 -5.47 4.03 -15.55
C GLU A 70 -5.05 4.69 -14.23
N LYS A 71 -5.99 4.86 -13.29
CA LYS A 71 -5.72 5.41 -11.96
C LYS A 71 -4.85 4.45 -11.15
N PHE A 72 -5.14 3.16 -11.21
CA PHE A 72 -4.33 2.13 -10.56
C PHE A 72 -2.90 2.13 -11.11
N ALA A 73 -2.74 2.07 -12.43
CA ALA A 73 -1.43 2.05 -13.08
C ALA A 73 -0.61 3.30 -12.75
N SER A 74 -1.21 4.50 -12.84
CA SER A 74 -0.53 5.75 -12.50
C SER A 74 -0.04 5.79 -11.05
N ARG A 75 -0.85 5.25 -10.11
CA ARG A 75 -0.45 5.18 -8.70
C ARG A 75 0.68 4.19 -8.48
N MET A 76 0.59 2.98 -9.04
CA MET A 76 1.66 1.98 -8.94
C MET A 76 2.97 2.48 -9.56
N GLN A 77 2.93 3.13 -10.73
CA GLN A 77 4.11 3.72 -11.36
C GLN A 77 4.78 4.80 -10.51
N SER A 78 4.03 5.51 -9.67
CA SER A 78 4.58 6.54 -8.78
C SER A 78 5.29 5.93 -7.57
N LEU A 79 5.02 4.66 -7.27
CA LEU A 79 5.60 3.92 -6.14
C LEU A 79 6.89 3.17 -6.51
N GLY A 80 7.22 3.12 -7.81
CA GLY A 80 8.41 2.45 -8.37
C GLY A 80 8.12 1.03 -8.79
#